data_AF-C4JAH1-F1
#
_entry.id   AF-C4JAH1-F1
#
_cell.length_a   1.000
_cell.length_b   1.000
_cell.length_c   1.000
_cell.angle_alpha   90.00
_cell.angle_beta   90.00
_cell.angle_gamma   90.00
#
_symmetry.space_group_name_H-M   'P 1'
#
loop_
_entity.id
_entity.type
_entity.pdbx_description
1 polymer ?
#
loop_
_entity_poly.entity_id
_entity_poly.type
_entity_poly.pdbx_seq_one_letter_code
_entity_poly.pdbx_strand_id
1 'polypeptide(L)'
;MFDSKFCVRKEFLTSPDVLRKRLIFVGIAMLILSPCLVIFPLVYVILRHAEEIYNHPSTASSRRWSNLSRWIFREYNEVDHFFRHRMNNSAVHSLNYLKQFPTPLVSIMAKFVSFVSGGLAGALIIIGFVGESILEGHIFGRNLLWYTIVFGTIAAISRKVVADELQVFDPEGAMCLAVHQTHYMPKRWRGKENSELVRREFETLFPYTIIMLLEEMASIFITPYLLISEVPKRVDDILRFISDFTIYVDGVGDVCSLSLFNFKKHGNRNYGSPFNALKGLRSSQGKMEKSFLRYMQFQVFLLLFY
;
A
#
# COMPACT_ATOMS: atom_id res chain seq x y z
N MET A 1 -29.48 -5.88 2.26
CA MET A 1 -28.96 -6.52 3.48
C MET A 1 -29.57 -5.86 4.70
N PHE A 2 -29.42 -4.54 4.88
CA PHE A 2 -29.99 -3.79 6.01
C PHE A 2 -31.37 -3.20 5.72
N ASP A 3 -32.22 -3.14 6.73
CA ASP A 3 -33.50 -2.44 6.76
C ASP A 3 -33.33 -0.94 7.09
N SER A 4 -34.41 -0.16 6.97
CA SER A 4 -34.51 1.27 7.30
C SER A 4 -34.06 1.63 8.72
N LYS A 5 -34.11 0.67 9.65
CA LYS A 5 -33.63 0.82 11.04
C LYS A 5 -32.19 0.37 11.25
N PHE A 6 -31.41 0.20 10.17
CA PHE A 6 -30.04 -0.33 10.20
C PHE A 6 -29.91 -1.74 10.79
N CYS A 7 -30.99 -2.51 10.86
CA CYS A 7 -30.97 -3.92 11.26
C CYS A 7 -30.75 -4.84 10.04
N VAL A 8 -30.06 -5.96 10.24
CA VAL A 8 -29.90 -7.02 9.24
C VAL A 8 -31.23 -7.74 9.07
N ARG A 9 -31.71 -7.83 7.83
CA ARG A 9 -32.95 -8.56 7.54
C ARG A 9 -32.79 -10.06 7.81
N LYS A 10 -33.66 -10.64 8.65
CA LYS A 10 -33.64 -12.07 8.96
C LYS A 10 -33.82 -12.95 7.72
N GLU A 11 -34.66 -12.51 6.78
CA GLU A 11 -34.85 -13.17 5.47
C GLU A 11 -33.55 -13.29 4.68
N PHE A 12 -32.65 -12.31 4.79
CA PHE A 12 -31.36 -12.35 4.12
C PHE A 12 -30.43 -13.42 4.71
N LEU A 13 -30.55 -13.69 6.01
CA LEU A 13 -29.76 -14.72 6.70
C LEU A 13 -30.28 -16.14 6.42
N THR A 14 -31.59 -16.29 6.18
CA THR A 14 -32.21 -17.61 5.98
C THR A 14 -32.19 -18.08 4.53
N SER A 15 -31.89 -17.22 3.55
CA SER A 15 -31.93 -17.56 2.12
C SER A 15 -30.55 -17.50 1.43
N PRO A 16 -29.63 -18.46 1.65
CA PRO A 16 -28.31 -18.47 1.03
C PRO A 16 -28.37 -18.57 -0.50
N ASP A 17 -29.30 -19.34 -1.04
CA ASP A 17 -29.44 -19.53 -2.49
C ASP A 17 -29.83 -18.26 -3.25
N VAL A 18 -30.65 -17.41 -2.63
CA VAL A 18 -31.06 -16.12 -3.21
C VAL A 18 -29.87 -15.18 -3.30
N LEU A 19 -29.04 -15.14 -2.26
CA LEU A 19 -27.80 -14.36 -2.25
C LEU A 19 -26.82 -14.88 -3.30
N ARG A 20 -26.67 -16.21 -3.42
CA ARG A 20 -25.83 -16.86 -4.43
C ARG A 20 -26.23 -16.45 -5.85
N LYS A 21 -27.53 -16.58 -6.17
CA LYS A 21 -28.07 -16.19 -7.48
C LYS A 21 -27.88 -14.69 -7.76
N ARG A 22 -28.07 -13.84 -6.74
CA ARG A 22 -27.86 -12.38 -6.87
C ARG A 22 -26.39 -12.05 -7.17
N LEU A 23 -25.43 -12.67 -6.47
CA LEU A 23 -24.00 -12.46 -6.72
C LEU A 23 -23.60 -12.88 -8.13
N ILE A 24 -24.08 -14.05 -8.58
CA ILE A 24 -23.83 -14.53 -9.95
C ILE A 24 -24.45 -13.58 -10.98
N PHE A 25 -25.70 -13.14 -10.78
CA PHE A 25 -26.36 -12.20 -11.68
C PHE A 25 -25.60 -10.87 -11.78
N VAL A 26 -25.20 -10.29 -10.64
CA VAL A 26 -24.39 -9.06 -10.62
C VAL A 26 -23.05 -9.29 -11.29
N GLY A 27 -22.40 -10.42 -11.04
CA GLY A 27 -21.14 -10.79 -11.69
C GLY A 27 -21.26 -10.90 -13.21
N ILE A 28 -22.33 -11.52 -13.73
CA ILE A 28 -22.61 -11.60 -15.17
C ILE A 28 -22.87 -10.21 -15.76
N ALA A 29 -23.68 -9.39 -15.10
CA ALA A 29 -23.94 -8.02 -15.54
C ALA A 29 -22.65 -7.18 -15.58
N MET A 30 -21.80 -7.29 -14.55
CA MET A 30 -20.49 -6.64 -14.51
C MET A 30 -19.56 -7.16 -15.62
N LEU A 31 -19.58 -8.45 -15.93
CA LEU A 31 -18.78 -9.03 -17.00
C LEU A 31 -19.19 -8.48 -18.37
N ILE A 32 -20.50 -8.41 -18.64
CA ILE A 32 -21.04 -7.84 -19.89
C ILE A 32 -20.66 -6.35 -20.02
N LEU A 33 -20.68 -5.60 -18.91
CA LEU A 33 -20.35 -4.17 -18.90
C LEU A 33 -18.84 -3.89 -18.87
N SER A 34 -18.02 -4.86 -18.45
CA SER A 34 -16.56 -4.73 -18.31
C SER A 34 -15.81 -4.16 -19.52
N PRO A 35 -16.08 -4.56 -20.79
CA PRO A 35 -15.40 -3.98 -21.95
C PRO A 35 -15.70 -2.49 -22.14
N CYS A 36 -16.87 -2.01 -21.72
CA CYS A 36 -17.17 -0.58 -21.76
C CYS A 36 -16.52 0.15 -20.58
N LEU A 37 -16.50 -0.48 -19.39
CA LEU A 37 -15.94 0.14 -18.18
C LEU A 37 -14.43 0.32 -18.25
N VAL A 38 -13.68 -0.60 -18.89
CA VAL A 38 -12.21 -0.52 -18.92
C VAL A 38 -11.69 0.70 -19.70
N ILE A 39 -12.48 1.23 -20.65
CA ILE A 39 -12.09 2.36 -21.49
C ILE A 39 -11.85 3.61 -20.62
N PHE A 40 -12.70 3.86 -19.62
CA PHE A 40 -12.61 5.07 -18.81
C PHE A 40 -11.34 5.10 -17.91
N PRO A 41 -11.03 4.07 -17.10
CA PRO A 41 -9.78 4.00 -16.36
C PRO A 41 -8.55 4.00 -17.27
N LEU A 42 -8.61 3.35 -18.44
CA LEU A 42 -7.50 3.36 -19.39
C LEU A 42 -7.18 4.79 -19.85
N VAL A 43 -8.20 5.54 -20.28
CA VAL A 43 -8.04 6.95 -20.67
C VAL A 43 -7.56 7.79 -19.49
N TYR A 44 -8.14 7.58 -18.30
CA TYR A 44 -7.73 8.31 -17.09
C TYR A 44 -6.26 8.08 -16.73
N VAL A 45 -5.79 6.83 -16.75
CA VAL A 45 -4.40 6.43 -16.50
C VAL A 45 -3.47 7.08 -17.52
N ILE A 46 -3.83 7.04 -18.81
CA ILE A 46 -3.03 7.66 -19.88
C ILE A 46 -2.93 9.17 -19.65
N LEU A 47 -4.06 9.85 -19.44
CA LEU A 47 -4.07 11.31 -19.26
C LEU A 47 -3.31 11.74 -18.00
N ARG A 48 -3.57 11.08 -16.86
CA ARG A 48 -2.95 11.43 -15.59
C ARG A 48 -1.47 11.14 -15.56
N HIS A 49 -1.04 9.99 -16.08
CA HIS A 49 0.38 9.63 -16.06
C HIS A 49 1.17 10.23 -17.21
N ALA A 50 0.54 10.64 -18.32
CA ALA A 50 1.23 11.44 -19.32
C ALA A 50 1.76 12.74 -18.69
N GLU A 51 0.94 13.42 -17.88
CA GLU A 51 1.33 14.64 -17.18
C GLU A 51 2.37 14.38 -16.07
N GLU A 52 2.15 13.35 -15.24
CA GLU A 52 3.06 13.04 -14.13
C GLU A 52 4.43 12.54 -14.62
N ILE A 53 4.50 11.73 -15.69
CA ILE A 53 5.77 11.26 -16.29
C ILE A 53 6.50 12.42 -16.96
N TYR A 54 5.76 13.32 -17.61
CA TYR A 54 6.35 14.48 -18.29
C TYR A 54 6.93 15.49 -17.30
N ASN A 55 6.21 15.80 -16.21
CA ASN A 55 6.62 16.84 -15.26
C ASN A 55 7.59 16.31 -14.18
N HIS A 56 7.41 15.07 -13.70
CA HIS A 56 8.19 14.51 -12.59
C HIS A 56 8.46 13.00 -12.80
N PRO A 57 9.52 12.62 -13.54
CA PRO A 57 9.82 11.21 -13.82
C PRO A 57 10.13 10.40 -12.55
N SER A 58 10.51 11.04 -11.44
CA SER A 58 10.68 10.39 -10.13
C SER A 58 9.36 9.91 -9.51
N THR A 59 8.22 10.52 -9.86
CA THR A 59 6.89 10.17 -9.32
C THR A 59 6.41 8.81 -9.82
N ALA A 60 6.84 8.39 -11.02
CA ALA A 60 6.57 7.05 -11.56
C ALA A 60 7.14 5.93 -10.66
N SER A 61 8.22 6.21 -9.93
CA SER A 61 8.83 5.29 -8.96
C SER A 61 8.25 5.38 -7.55
N SER A 62 7.21 6.21 -7.35
CA SER A 62 6.56 6.34 -6.05
C SER A 62 5.87 5.04 -5.61
N ARG A 63 5.83 4.83 -4.31
CA ARG A 63 5.14 3.71 -3.67
C ARG A 63 4.00 4.23 -2.83
N ARG A 64 2.90 3.48 -2.79
CA ARG A 64 1.71 3.81 -2.01
C ARG A 64 1.11 2.53 -1.42
N TRP A 65 0.38 2.67 -0.32
CA TRP A 65 -0.26 1.54 0.35
C TRP A 65 -1.36 0.94 -0.51
N SER A 66 -1.29 -0.37 -0.75
CA SER A 66 -2.29 -1.11 -1.53
C SER A 66 -3.68 -1.02 -0.91
N ASN A 67 -4.71 -1.15 -1.73
CA ASN A 67 -6.10 -1.19 -1.26
C ASN A 67 -6.30 -2.29 -0.21
N LEU A 68 -5.67 -3.45 -0.39
CA LEU A 68 -5.66 -4.53 0.60
C LEU A 68 -5.01 -4.11 1.92
N SER A 69 -3.81 -3.52 1.87
CA SER A 69 -3.12 -3.05 3.08
C SER A 69 -3.95 -2.03 3.86
N ARG A 70 -4.67 -1.15 3.16
CA ARG A 70 -5.56 -0.17 3.80
C ARG A 70 -6.67 -0.85 4.61
N TRP A 71 -7.28 -1.91 4.08
CA TRP A 71 -8.28 -2.69 4.82
C TRP A 71 -7.68 -3.47 6.00
N ILE A 72 -6.47 -4.01 5.83
CA ILE A 72 -5.77 -4.74 6.89
C ILE A 72 -5.45 -3.80 8.06
N PHE A 73 -4.92 -2.60 7.78
CA PHE A 73 -4.42 -1.67 8.80
C PHE A 73 -5.51 -0.83 9.45
N ARG A 74 -6.66 -0.66 8.82
CA ARG A 74 -7.77 0.13 9.38
C ARG A 74 -8.28 -0.48 10.68
N GLU A 75 -8.33 0.31 11.73
CA GLU A 75 -8.81 -0.11 13.05
C GLU A 75 -10.35 -0.06 13.15
N TYR A 76 -10.92 -0.81 14.09
CA TYR A 76 -12.36 -0.71 14.38
C TYR A 76 -12.71 0.68 14.92
N ASN A 77 -13.84 1.23 14.47
CA ASN A 77 -14.32 2.58 14.80
C ASN A 77 -13.33 3.72 14.43
N GLU A 78 -12.40 3.49 13.50
CA GLU A 78 -11.48 4.52 13.01
C GLU A 78 -12.11 5.35 11.88
N VAL A 79 -12.15 6.67 12.07
CA VAL A 79 -12.64 7.64 11.09
C VAL A 79 -11.62 7.81 9.96
N ASP A 80 -12.12 8.04 8.74
CA ASP A 80 -11.31 8.03 7.52
C ASP A 80 -10.19 9.08 7.51
N HIS A 81 -10.40 10.28 8.05
CA HIS A 81 -9.35 11.31 8.07
C HIS A 81 -8.18 10.94 9.01
N PHE A 82 -8.45 10.37 10.19
CA PHE A 82 -7.41 9.88 11.09
C PHE A 82 -6.63 8.72 10.46
N PHE A 83 -7.36 7.82 9.80
CA PHE A 83 -6.76 6.73 9.07
C PHE A 83 -5.84 7.24 7.95
N ARG A 84 -6.31 8.18 7.12
CA ARG A 84 -5.49 8.79 6.05
C ARG A 84 -4.24 9.46 6.59
N HIS A 85 -4.35 10.22 7.66
CA HIS A 85 -3.21 10.88 8.30
C HIS A 85 -2.15 9.85 8.76
N ARG A 86 -2.58 8.80 9.45
CA ARG A 86 -1.71 7.69 9.88
C ARG A 86 -1.05 6.99 8.70
N MET A 87 -1.83 6.70 7.65
CA MET A 87 -1.33 6.04 6.44
C MET A 87 -0.29 6.89 5.70
N ASN A 88 -0.50 8.21 5.59
CA ASN A 88 0.45 9.11 4.93
C ASN A 88 1.76 9.20 5.73
N ASN A 89 1.70 9.33 7.05
CA ASN A 89 2.89 9.36 7.90
C ASN A 89 3.65 8.02 7.84
N SER A 90 2.92 6.89 7.83
CA SER A 90 3.53 5.57 7.72
C SER A 90 4.23 5.34 6.37
N ALA A 91 3.77 5.98 5.28
CA ALA A 91 4.35 5.81 3.95
C ALA A 91 5.80 6.30 3.90
N VAL A 92 6.12 7.39 4.61
CA VAL A 92 7.49 7.94 4.70
C VAL A 92 8.42 6.94 5.42
N HIS A 93 8.00 6.43 6.58
CA HIS A 93 8.79 5.44 7.32
C HIS A 93 8.94 4.11 6.57
N SER A 94 7.91 3.72 5.83
CA SER A 94 7.92 2.48 5.02
C SER A 94 8.86 2.58 3.82
N LEU A 95 8.95 3.76 3.20
CA LEU A 95 9.94 4.02 2.17
C LEU A 95 11.36 3.93 2.74
N ASN A 96 11.59 4.50 3.93
CA ASN A 96 12.89 4.41 4.60
C ASN A 96 13.26 2.95 4.92
N TYR A 97 12.32 2.12 5.37
CA TYR A 97 12.57 0.69 5.58
C TYR A 97 13.00 -0.01 4.28
N LEU A 98 12.31 0.23 3.15
CA LEU A 98 12.67 -0.40 1.88
C LEU A 98 14.01 0.08 1.32
N LYS A 99 14.42 1.32 1.62
CA LYS A 99 15.76 1.83 1.28
C LYS A 99 16.88 1.08 1.98
N GLN A 100 16.62 0.45 3.12
CA GLN A 100 17.60 -0.40 3.84
C GLN A 100 17.98 -1.67 3.06
N PHE A 101 17.35 -1.95 1.93
CA PHE A 101 17.64 -3.08 1.06
C PHE A 101 18.17 -2.65 -0.31
N PRO A 102 19.36 -2.04 -0.37
CA PRO A 102 19.98 -1.71 -1.65
C PRO A 102 20.33 -2.99 -2.42
N THR A 103 20.08 -2.98 -3.72
CA THR A 103 20.52 -4.06 -4.59
C THR A 103 21.99 -3.82 -5.00
N PRO A 104 22.93 -4.72 -4.65
CA PRO A 104 24.36 -4.47 -4.87
C PRO A 104 24.70 -4.28 -6.35
N LEU A 105 23.97 -4.93 -7.25
CA LEU A 105 24.16 -4.80 -8.70
C LEU A 105 23.85 -3.38 -9.19
N VAL A 106 22.80 -2.74 -8.68
CA VAL A 106 22.43 -1.36 -9.05
C VAL A 106 23.50 -0.38 -8.58
N SER A 107 24.04 -0.59 -7.39
CA SER A 107 25.16 0.20 -6.88
C SER A 107 26.42 0.08 -7.74
N ILE A 108 26.84 -1.15 -8.05
CA ILE A 108 28.04 -1.40 -8.86
C ILE A 108 27.89 -0.74 -10.24
N MET A 109 26.72 -0.88 -10.87
CA MET A 109 26.42 -0.24 -12.14
C MET A 109 26.42 1.29 -12.02
N ALA A 110 25.84 1.85 -10.96
CA ALA A 110 25.81 3.29 -10.72
C ALA A 110 27.23 3.87 -10.52
N LYS A 111 28.09 3.16 -9.77
CA LYS A 111 29.50 3.54 -9.59
C LYS A 111 30.26 3.52 -10.90
N PHE A 112 30.09 2.46 -11.70
CA PHE A 112 30.72 2.33 -13.01
C PHE A 112 30.28 3.45 -13.96
N VAL A 113 28.97 3.67 -14.09
CA VAL A 113 28.41 4.73 -14.94
C VAL A 113 28.89 6.11 -14.48
N SER A 114 28.85 6.40 -13.17
CA SER A 114 29.34 7.65 -12.59
C SER A 114 30.82 7.90 -12.89
N PHE A 115 31.63 6.84 -12.85
CA PHE A 115 33.06 6.93 -13.15
C PHE A 115 33.31 7.21 -14.63
N VAL A 116 32.69 6.45 -15.53
CA VAL A 116 32.88 6.61 -16.98
C VAL A 116 32.34 7.95 -17.46
N SER A 117 31.09 8.30 -17.12
CA SER A 117 30.48 9.55 -17.58
C SER A 117 31.12 10.77 -16.88
N GLY A 118 31.48 10.64 -15.60
CA GLY A 118 32.19 11.69 -14.87
C GLY A 118 33.59 11.96 -15.42
N GLY A 119 34.32 10.91 -15.80
CA GLY A 119 35.64 11.02 -16.44
C GLY A 119 35.56 11.69 -17.81
N LEU A 120 34.61 11.27 -18.67
CA LEU A 120 34.38 11.89 -19.98
C LEU A 120 33.97 13.36 -19.87
N ALA A 121 33.02 13.67 -18.97
CA ALA A 121 32.61 15.06 -18.72
C ALA A 121 33.78 15.91 -18.19
N GLY A 122 34.57 15.36 -17.26
CA GLY A 122 35.75 16.05 -16.72
C GLY A 122 36.81 16.33 -17.78
N ALA A 123 37.10 15.35 -18.65
CA ALA A 123 38.05 15.53 -19.75
C ALA A 123 37.58 16.62 -20.73
N LEU A 124 36.29 16.65 -21.09
CA LEU A 124 35.73 17.68 -21.96
C LEU A 124 35.76 19.08 -21.33
N ILE A 125 35.55 19.18 -20.01
CA ILE A 125 35.68 20.45 -19.28
C ILE A 125 37.12 20.96 -19.32
N ILE A 126 38.11 20.09 -19.11
CA ILE A 126 39.54 20.47 -19.16
C ILE A 126 39.91 20.95 -20.57
N ILE A 127 39.46 20.25 -21.62
CA ILE A 127 39.69 20.67 -23.01
C ILE A 127 39.05 22.04 -23.28
N GLY A 128 37.83 22.29 -22.78
CA GLY A 128 37.19 23.59 -22.89
C GLY A 128 37.95 24.71 -22.20
N PHE A 129 38.64 24.42 -21.10
CA PHE A 129 39.47 25.41 -20.40
C PHE A 129 40.76 25.76 -21.17
N VAL A 130 41.27 24.85 -22.00
CA VAL A 130 42.46 25.07 -22.84
C VAL A 130 42.12 25.92 -24.09
N GLY A 131 40.87 25.88 -24.57
CA GLY A 131 40.42 26.77 -25.63
C GLY A 131 38.91 26.72 -25.87
N GLU A 132 38.24 27.86 -25.74
CA GLU A 132 36.79 27.99 -25.94
C GLU A 132 36.35 27.58 -27.36
N SER A 133 37.18 27.86 -28.36
CA SER A 133 36.90 27.54 -29.77
C SER A 133 36.82 26.03 -30.07
N ILE A 134 37.42 25.19 -29.22
CA ILE A 134 37.41 23.72 -29.37
C ILE A 134 36.07 23.15 -28.87
N LEU A 135 35.41 23.85 -27.95
CA LEU A 135 34.14 23.45 -27.35
C LEU A 135 32.93 23.68 -28.28
N GLU A 136 33.08 24.64 -29.20
CA GLU A 136 32.17 24.89 -30.34
C GLU A 136 32.44 23.97 -31.53
N GLY A 137 33.52 23.18 -31.47
CA GLY A 137 33.84 22.16 -32.46
C GLY A 137 32.67 21.18 -32.62
N HIS A 138 32.22 21.02 -33.87
CA HIS A 138 31.13 20.13 -34.21
C HIS A 138 31.67 18.72 -34.46
N ILE A 139 31.24 17.76 -33.64
CA ILE A 139 31.49 16.33 -33.84
C ILE A 139 30.12 15.66 -33.98
N PHE A 140 29.95 14.84 -35.03
CA PHE A 140 28.67 14.17 -35.33
C PHE A 140 27.44 15.11 -35.37
N GLY A 141 27.63 16.37 -35.78
CA GLY A 141 26.54 17.34 -35.93
C GLY A 141 26.05 18.00 -34.64
N ARG A 142 26.77 17.85 -33.52
CA ARG A 142 26.52 18.57 -32.24
C ARG A 142 27.81 19.15 -31.68
N ASN A 143 27.70 20.22 -30.88
CA ASN A 143 28.84 20.86 -30.22
C ASN A 143 29.34 19.99 -29.06
N LEU A 144 30.64 20.05 -28.76
CA LEU A 144 31.24 19.36 -27.61
C LEU A 144 30.56 19.70 -26.29
N LEU A 145 30.10 20.94 -26.12
CA LEU A 145 29.28 21.39 -24.98
C LEU A 145 28.07 20.50 -24.72
N TRP A 146 27.38 20.06 -25.78
CA TRP A 146 26.18 19.24 -25.66
C TRP A 146 26.52 17.89 -25.01
N TYR A 147 27.63 17.27 -25.45
CA TYR A 147 28.11 16.02 -24.87
C TYR A 147 28.56 16.18 -23.42
N THR A 148 29.22 17.30 -23.07
CA THR A 148 29.58 17.61 -21.68
C THR A 148 28.37 17.67 -20.77
N ILE A 149 27.28 18.32 -21.20
CA ILE A 149 26.03 18.41 -20.43
C ILE A 149 25.39 17.02 -20.28
N VAL A 150 25.35 16.22 -21.34
CA VAL A 150 24.79 14.86 -21.30
C VAL A 150 25.59 13.96 -20.36
N PHE A 151 26.91 13.89 -20.50
CA PHE A 151 27.74 13.07 -19.61
C PHE A 151 27.74 13.60 -18.16
N GLY A 152 27.70 14.91 -17.98
CA GLY A 152 27.59 15.56 -16.67
C GLY A 152 26.26 15.27 -15.97
N THR A 153 25.14 15.31 -16.68
CA THR A 153 23.82 14.96 -16.12
C THR A 153 23.73 13.48 -15.77
N ILE A 154 24.24 12.58 -16.63
CA ILE A 154 24.33 11.14 -16.34
C ILE A 154 25.21 10.90 -15.10
N ALA A 155 26.35 11.58 -14.99
CA ALA A 155 27.23 11.50 -13.82
C ALA A 155 26.53 12.00 -12.54
N ALA A 156 25.79 13.10 -12.63
CA ALA A 156 25.07 13.65 -11.48
C ALA A 156 23.97 12.71 -10.98
N ILE A 157 23.19 12.11 -11.89
CA ILE A 157 22.13 11.14 -11.53
C ILE A 157 22.73 9.88 -10.91
N SER A 158 23.76 9.30 -11.53
CA SER A 158 24.41 8.10 -11.01
C SER A 158 25.08 8.34 -9.65
N ARG A 159 25.70 9.50 -9.42
CA ARG A 159 26.23 9.89 -8.09
C ARG A 159 25.17 9.98 -7.02
N LYS A 160 23.95 10.44 -7.33
CA LYS A 160 22.84 10.45 -6.36
C LYS A 160 22.51 9.05 -5.87
N VAL A 161 22.53 8.06 -6.76
CA VAL A 161 22.29 6.64 -6.42
C VAL A 161 23.41 6.10 -5.53
N VAL A 162 24.67 6.48 -5.80
CA VAL A 162 25.83 6.07 -4.97
C VAL A 162 25.80 6.71 -3.58
N ALA A 163 25.42 8.00 -3.47
CA ALA A 163 25.35 8.69 -2.19
C ALA A 163 24.29 8.10 -1.24
N ASP A 164 23.23 7.48 -1.78
CA ASP A 164 22.20 6.80 -0.99
C ASP A 164 22.73 5.52 -0.29
N GLU A 165 23.93 5.03 -0.65
CA GLU A 165 24.59 3.93 0.08
C GLU A 165 25.23 4.33 1.41
N LEU A 166 25.47 5.63 1.65
CA LEU A 166 26.04 6.11 2.91
C LEU A 166 25.00 6.14 4.06
N GLN A 167 23.80 5.60 3.84
CA GLN A 167 22.79 5.50 4.88
C GLN A 167 23.18 4.50 5.97
N VAL A 168 22.84 4.84 7.21
CA VAL A 168 23.02 3.95 8.35
C VAL A 168 22.01 2.80 8.23
N PHE A 169 22.54 1.59 8.11
CA PHE A 169 21.74 0.37 8.04
C PHE A 169 21.15 0.02 9.41
N ASP A 170 19.84 0.25 9.55
CA ASP A 170 19.04 -0.19 10.69
C ASP A 170 17.63 -0.60 10.20
N PRO A 171 17.50 -1.81 9.60
CA PRO A 171 16.21 -2.31 9.13
C PRO A 171 15.22 -2.56 10.27
N GLU A 172 15.70 -2.91 11.46
CA GLU A 172 14.85 -3.18 12.63
C GLU A 172 14.21 -1.89 13.15
N GLY A 173 15.00 -0.83 13.36
CA GLY A 173 14.49 0.48 13.75
C GLY A 173 13.57 1.09 12.71
N ALA A 174 13.92 1.00 11.42
CA ALA A 174 13.09 1.49 10.33
C ALA A 174 11.73 0.75 10.24
N MET A 175 11.74 -0.57 10.39
CA MET A 175 10.51 -1.38 10.48
C MET A 175 9.68 -0.99 11.71
N CYS A 176 10.32 -0.79 12.87
CA CYS A 176 9.63 -0.40 14.09
C CYS A 176 8.84 0.92 13.91
N LEU A 177 9.44 1.92 13.25
CA LEU A 177 8.76 3.19 12.92
C LEU A 177 7.57 2.99 11.97
N ALA A 178 7.71 2.13 10.95
CA ALA A 178 6.62 1.82 10.04
C ALA A 178 5.47 1.06 10.74
N VAL A 179 5.80 0.08 11.59
CA VAL A 179 4.86 -0.71 12.39
C VAL A 179 4.15 0.15 13.43
N HIS A 180 4.85 1.13 14.01
CA HIS A 180 4.25 2.05 14.98
C HIS A 180 3.04 2.80 14.40
N GLN A 181 3.08 3.15 13.12
CA GLN A 181 1.94 3.81 12.46
C GLN A 181 0.96 2.81 11.82
N THR A 182 1.43 1.71 11.22
CA THR A 182 0.52 0.74 10.55
C THR A 182 -0.19 -0.20 11.52
N HIS A 183 0.37 -0.39 12.72
CA HIS A 183 -0.02 -1.37 13.74
C HIS A 183 -0.02 -2.83 13.28
N TYR A 184 0.61 -3.12 12.14
CA TYR A 184 0.62 -4.43 11.52
C TYR A 184 2.02 -5.05 11.54
N MET A 185 2.17 -6.15 12.27
CA MET A 185 3.43 -6.89 12.37
C MET A 185 3.14 -8.38 12.52
N PRO A 186 3.08 -9.12 11.40
CA PRO A 186 2.93 -10.57 11.39
C PRO A 186 3.98 -11.27 12.24
N LYS A 187 3.59 -12.35 12.92
CA LYS A 187 4.51 -13.14 13.76
C LYS A 187 5.75 -13.64 12.99
N ARG A 188 5.59 -13.93 11.69
CA ARG A 188 6.66 -14.39 10.80
C ARG A 188 7.72 -13.33 10.48
N TRP A 189 7.43 -12.04 10.69
CA TRP A 189 8.38 -10.95 10.46
C TRP A 189 9.27 -10.65 11.66
N ARG A 190 8.81 -11.00 12.87
CA ARG A 190 9.49 -10.66 14.12
C ARG A 190 10.84 -11.39 14.22
N GLY A 191 11.91 -10.64 14.43
CA GLY A 191 13.29 -11.16 14.49
C GLY A 191 13.85 -11.56 13.12
N LYS A 192 13.18 -11.19 12.02
CA LYS A 192 13.59 -11.44 10.62
C LYS A 192 13.40 -10.19 9.77
N GLU A 193 13.41 -9.01 10.38
CA GLU A 193 13.12 -7.72 9.75
C GLU A 193 14.10 -7.39 8.61
N ASN A 194 15.33 -7.90 8.68
CA ASN A 194 16.38 -7.77 7.67
C ASN A 194 16.32 -8.85 6.57
N SER A 195 15.32 -9.74 6.59
CA SER A 195 15.23 -10.84 5.64
C SER A 195 14.57 -10.41 4.32
N GLU A 196 15.12 -10.89 3.21
CA GLU A 196 14.54 -10.75 1.87
C GLU A 196 13.09 -11.25 1.77
N LEU A 197 12.73 -12.27 2.56
CA LEU A 197 11.35 -12.76 2.64
C LEU A 197 10.40 -11.68 3.18
N VAL A 198 10.81 -10.99 4.26
CA VAL A 198 10.01 -9.94 4.89
C VAL A 198 9.93 -8.74 3.95
N ARG A 199 11.03 -8.36 3.30
CA ARG A 199 11.05 -7.32 2.28
C ARG A 199 10.00 -7.59 1.19
N ARG A 200 10.02 -8.77 0.57
CA ARG A 200 9.06 -9.11 -0.51
C ARG A 200 7.62 -9.07 -0.04
N GLU A 201 7.32 -9.63 1.13
CA GLU A 201 5.96 -9.56 1.67
C GLU A 201 5.53 -8.11 1.96
N PHE A 202 6.44 -7.29 2.48
CA PHE A 202 6.19 -5.86 2.71
C PHE A 202 5.92 -5.12 1.38
N GLU A 203 6.66 -5.43 0.31
CA GLU A 203 6.45 -4.86 -1.02
C GLU A 203 5.07 -5.18 -1.60
N THR A 204 4.46 -6.33 -1.25
CA THR A 204 3.08 -6.61 -1.66
C THR A 204 2.06 -5.72 -0.96
N LEU A 205 2.35 -5.28 0.27
CA LEU A 205 1.51 -4.31 1.00
C LEU A 205 1.76 -2.88 0.53
N PHE A 206 3.01 -2.55 0.19
CA PHE A 206 3.46 -1.23 -0.25
C PHE A 206 4.07 -1.27 -1.67
N PRO A 207 3.24 -1.60 -2.69
CA PRO A 207 3.71 -1.73 -4.07
C PRO A 207 3.99 -0.36 -4.70
N TYR A 208 4.62 -0.40 -5.86
CA TYR A 208 4.73 0.77 -6.74
C TYR A 208 3.35 1.23 -7.21
N THR A 209 3.19 2.54 -7.35
CA THR A 209 1.94 3.16 -7.83
C THR A 209 1.49 2.56 -9.16
N ILE A 210 2.42 2.33 -10.09
CA ILE A 210 2.15 1.71 -11.41
C ILE A 210 1.57 0.30 -11.28
N ILE A 211 2.13 -0.54 -10.39
CA ILE A 211 1.64 -1.91 -10.16
C ILE A 211 0.19 -1.85 -9.67
N MET A 212 -0.12 -0.94 -8.75
CA MET A 212 -1.47 -0.79 -8.23
C MET A 212 -2.48 -0.35 -9.28
N LEU A 213 -2.08 0.49 -10.24
CA LEU A 213 -2.95 0.92 -11.33
C LEU A 213 -3.23 -0.24 -12.30
N LEU A 214 -2.21 -1.06 -12.58
CA LEU A 214 -2.40 -2.30 -13.35
C LEU A 214 -3.33 -3.28 -12.62
N GLU A 215 -3.19 -3.43 -11.31
CA GLU A 215 -4.11 -4.23 -10.49
C GLU A 215 -5.55 -3.69 -10.53
N GLU A 216 -5.73 -2.36 -10.47
CA GLU A 216 -7.04 -1.72 -10.59
C GLU A 216 -7.67 -1.98 -11.97
N MET A 217 -6.89 -1.93 -13.05
CA MET A 217 -7.37 -2.30 -14.39
C MET A 217 -7.73 -3.79 -14.49
N ALA A 218 -6.87 -4.66 -13.97
CA ALA A 218 -7.13 -6.11 -13.95
C ALA A 218 -8.37 -6.45 -13.09
N SER A 219 -8.64 -5.67 -12.03
CA SER A 219 -9.77 -5.88 -11.14
C SER A 219 -11.12 -5.79 -11.85
N ILE A 220 -11.22 -5.05 -12.96
CA ILE A 220 -12.45 -4.91 -13.77
C ILE A 220 -12.88 -6.28 -14.33
N PHE A 221 -11.92 -7.13 -14.65
CA PHE A 221 -12.17 -8.49 -15.17
C PHE A 221 -12.12 -9.55 -14.07
N ILE A 222 -11.24 -9.39 -13.07
CA ILE A 222 -11.09 -10.36 -11.97
C ILE A 222 -12.32 -10.33 -11.05
N THR A 223 -12.88 -9.15 -10.76
CA THR A 223 -14.05 -9.01 -9.86
C THR A 223 -15.28 -9.79 -10.32
N PRO A 224 -15.76 -9.66 -11.58
CA PRO A 224 -16.90 -10.45 -12.03
C PRO A 224 -16.60 -11.95 -12.00
N TYR A 225 -15.37 -12.38 -12.34
CA TYR A 225 -14.96 -13.77 -12.22
C TYR A 225 -15.06 -14.28 -10.77
N LEU A 226 -14.56 -13.51 -9.79
CA LEU A 226 -14.66 -13.85 -8.37
C LEU A 226 -16.12 -13.92 -7.90
N LEU A 227 -16.98 -12.99 -8.34
CA LEU A 227 -18.40 -12.95 -7.98
C LEU A 227 -19.22 -14.10 -8.57
N ILE A 228 -18.84 -14.62 -9.74
CA ILE A 228 -19.52 -15.75 -10.38
C ILE A 228 -19.04 -17.09 -9.80
N SER A 229 -17.74 -17.23 -9.54
CA SER A 229 -17.12 -18.53 -9.27
C SER A 229 -16.71 -18.73 -7.81
N GLU A 230 -16.03 -17.77 -7.19
CA GLU A 230 -15.36 -17.98 -5.91
C GLU A 230 -16.19 -17.54 -4.70
N VAL A 231 -16.78 -16.35 -4.74
CA VAL A 231 -17.60 -15.82 -3.64
C VAL A 231 -18.85 -16.67 -3.40
N PRO A 232 -19.59 -17.15 -4.43
CA PRO A 232 -20.75 -18.03 -4.23
C PRO A 232 -20.46 -19.29 -3.42
N LYS A 233 -19.25 -19.86 -3.53
CA LYS A 233 -18.82 -21.04 -2.77
C LYS A 233 -18.68 -20.78 -1.27
N ARG A 234 -18.50 -19.52 -0.86
CA ARG A 234 -18.26 -19.10 0.54
C ARG A 234 -19.43 -18.33 1.14
N VAL A 235 -20.57 -18.26 0.46
CA VAL A 235 -21.75 -17.51 0.94
C VAL A 235 -22.22 -18.00 2.31
N ASP A 236 -22.22 -19.32 2.53
CA ASP A 236 -22.64 -19.90 3.80
C ASP A 236 -21.75 -19.45 4.97
N ASP A 237 -20.44 -19.41 4.77
CA ASP A 237 -19.49 -18.93 5.78
C ASP A 237 -19.64 -17.42 6.04
N ILE A 238 -19.93 -16.63 5.00
CA ILE A 238 -20.20 -15.19 5.14
C ILE A 238 -21.48 -14.97 5.95
N LEU A 239 -22.55 -15.70 5.66
CA LEU A 239 -23.82 -15.57 6.38
C LEU A 239 -23.70 -16.03 7.84
N ARG A 240 -22.96 -17.12 8.10
CA ARG A 240 -22.61 -17.55 9.46
C ARG A 240 -21.84 -16.47 10.20
N PHE A 241 -20.81 -15.88 9.57
CA PHE A 241 -20.06 -14.78 10.16
C PHE A 241 -20.95 -13.58 10.50
N ILE A 242 -21.83 -13.16 9.58
CA ILE A 242 -22.76 -12.06 9.85
C ILE A 242 -23.68 -12.41 11.02
N SER A 243 -24.24 -13.63 11.05
CA SER A 243 -25.11 -14.07 12.14
C SER A 243 -24.39 -14.09 13.51
N ASP A 244 -23.18 -14.64 13.57
CA ASP A 244 -22.45 -14.85 14.83
C ASP A 244 -21.84 -13.56 15.41
N PHE A 245 -21.50 -12.62 14.53
CA PHE A 245 -20.82 -11.36 14.85
C PHE A 245 -21.70 -10.11 14.70
N THR A 246 -23.02 -10.24 14.53
CA THR A 246 -23.95 -9.10 14.59
C THR A 246 -24.58 -9.00 15.97
N ILE A 247 -24.55 -7.81 16.57
CA ILE A 247 -25.21 -7.50 17.84
C ILE A 247 -26.01 -6.20 17.66
N TYR A 248 -27.25 -6.19 18.14
CA TYR A 248 -28.09 -5.00 18.16
C TYR A 248 -27.70 -4.09 19.33
N VAL A 249 -27.58 -2.79 19.06
CA VAL A 249 -27.29 -1.75 20.05
C VAL A 249 -28.38 -0.68 19.98
N ASP A 250 -28.96 -0.38 21.15
CA ASP A 250 -30.00 0.64 21.28
C ASP A 250 -29.53 2.00 20.76
N GLY A 251 -30.31 2.61 19.88
CA GLY A 251 -30.01 3.91 19.26
C GLY A 251 -29.07 3.87 18.05
N VAL A 252 -28.41 2.74 17.76
CA VAL A 252 -27.50 2.60 16.61
C VAL A 252 -28.03 1.60 15.58
N GLY A 253 -28.55 0.45 16.02
CA GLY A 253 -28.95 -0.66 15.15
C GLY A 253 -27.98 -1.85 15.23
N ASP A 254 -27.91 -2.64 14.17
CA ASP A 254 -27.06 -3.84 14.13
C ASP A 254 -25.60 -3.49 13.79
N VAL A 255 -24.70 -3.83 14.70
CA VAL A 255 -23.26 -3.54 14.57
C VAL A 255 -22.42 -4.80 14.68
N CYS A 256 -21.18 -4.71 14.20
CA CYS A 256 -20.21 -5.79 14.36
C CYS A 256 -19.82 -5.94 15.84
N SER A 257 -19.88 -7.16 16.37
CA SER A 257 -19.54 -7.44 17.76
C SER A 257 -18.07 -7.15 18.08
N LEU A 258 -17.18 -7.21 17.08
CA LEU A 258 -15.77 -6.88 17.24
C LEU A 258 -15.53 -5.38 17.45
N SER A 259 -16.39 -4.51 16.90
CA SER A 259 -16.29 -3.06 17.07
C SER A 259 -16.86 -2.57 18.40
N LEU A 260 -17.54 -3.42 19.17
CA LEU A 260 -17.99 -3.14 20.54
C LEU A 260 -16.91 -3.43 21.60
N PHE A 261 -15.74 -3.90 21.21
CA PHE A 261 -14.62 -4.21 22.11
C PHE A 261 -15.01 -5.16 23.27
N ASN A 262 -15.90 -6.13 23.00
CA ASN A 262 -16.32 -7.10 24.01
C ASN A 262 -15.24 -8.17 24.26
N PHE A 263 -14.34 -7.88 25.20
CA PHE A 263 -13.25 -8.77 25.59
C PHE A 263 -13.72 -10.12 26.12
N LYS A 264 -14.87 -10.21 26.79
CA LYS A 264 -15.41 -11.49 27.28
C LYS A 264 -15.68 -12.46 26.13
N LYS A 265 -16.29 -11.97 25.05
CA LYS A 265 -16.68 -12.79 23.88
C LYS A 265 -15.54 -13.00 22.89
N HIS A 266 -14.62 -12.04 22.74
CA HIS A 266 -13.66 -12.02 21.63
C HIS A 266 -12.19 -11.83 22.03
N GLY A 267 -11.90 -11.71 23.33
CA GLY A 267 -10.58 -11.38 23.85
C GLY A 267 -9.49 -12.41 23.54
N ASN A 268 -8.28 -11.90 23.35
CA ASN A 268 -7.08 -12.69 23.10
C ASN A 268 -5.99 -12.41 24.15
N ARG A 269 -5.72 -13.39 25.02
CA ARG A 269 -4.74 -13.25 26.11
C ARG A 269 -3.31 -12.94 25.64
N ASN A 270 -2.94 -13.39 24.44
CA ASN A 270 -1.61 -13.10 23.87
C ASN A 270 -1.41 -11.62 23.52
N TYR A 271 -2.47 -10.83 23.53
CA TYR A 271 -2.46 -9.40 23.21
C TYR A 271 -2.96 -8.54 24.39
N GLY A 272 -2.89 -9.08 25.61
CA GLY A 272 -3.20 -8.33 26.83
C GLY A 272 -4.68 -8.32 27.24
N SER A 273 -5.54 -9.12 26.59
CA SER A 273 -6.92 -9.26 27.06
C SER A 273 -7.00 -10.12 28.34
N PRO A 274 -7.83 -9.75 29.34
CA PRO A 274 -8.06 -10.56 30.53
C PRO A 274 -8.77 -11.90 30.23
N PHE A 275 -9.45 -11.98 29.08
CA PHE A 275 -10.18 -13.17 28.63
C PHE A 275 -9.54 -13.80 27.40
N ASN A 276 -9.88 -15.06 27.14
CA ASN A 276 -9.29 -15.85 26.05
C ASN A 276 -10.41 -16.64 25.33
N ALA A 277 -11.05 -16.02 24.34
CA ALA A 277 -12.19 -16.57 23.60
C ALA A 277 -11.83 -17.79 22.72
N LEU A 278 -12.72 -18.39 21.93
CA LEU A 278 -12.29 -19.43 20.97
C LEU A 278 -11.61 -18.82 19.73
N LYS A 279 -10.69 -19.53 19.07
CA LYS A 279 -9.93 -19.00 17.91
C LYS A 279 -10.84 -18.45 16.81
N GLY A 280 -11.97 -19.10 16.53
CA GLY A 280 -12.95 -18.66 15.53
C GLY A 280 -13.70 -17.39 15.91
N LEU A 281 -13.76 -17.04 17.20
CA LEU A 281 -14.40 -15.83 17.72
C LEU A 281 -13.42 -14.66 17.90
N ARG A 282 -12.10 -14.90 17.85
CA ARG A 282 -11.10 -13.85 18.08
C ARG A 282 -10.77 -13.08 16.80
N SER A 283 -10.36 -11.83 16.98
CA SER A 283 -9.77 -11.06 15.89
C SER A 283 -8.36 -11.57 15.54
N SER A 284 -7.99 -11.51 14.26
CA SER A 284 -6.64 -11.85 13.80
C SER A 284 -5.62 -10.84 14.34
N GLN A 285 -4.44 -11.33 14.74
CA GLN A 285 -3.30 -10.54 15.24
C GLN A 285 -3.63 -9.50 16.35
N GLY A 286 -4.67 -9.76 17.15
CA GLY A 286 -5.09 -8.86 18.22
C GLY A 286 -5.61 -7.52 17.73
N LYS A 287 -6.24 -7.49 16.55
CA LYS A 287 -6.73 -6.26 15.92
C LYS A 287 -7.74 -5.54 16.83
N MET A 288 -8.63 -6.27 17.48
CA MET A 288 -9.59 -5.68 18.43
C MET A 288 -8.88 -4.98 19.59
N GLU A 289 -7.90 -5.64 20.22
CA GLU A 289 -7.16 -5.12 21.36
C GLU A 289 -6.41 -3.83 20.98
N LYS A 290 -5.76 -3.82 19.81
CA LYS A 290 -5.07 -2.64 19.28
C LYS A 290 -6.04 -1.50 18.95
N SER A 291 -7.15 -1.81 18.29
CA SER A 291 -8.20 -0.84 17.99
C SER A 291 -8.77 -0.22 19.28
N PHE A 292 -8.96 -1.01 20.34
CA PHE A 292 -9.46 -0.51 21.63
C PHE A 292 -8.49 0.49 22.27
N LEU A 293 -7.19 0.18 22.31
CA LEU A 293 -6.18 1.09 22.86
C LEU A 293 -6.18 2.43 22.12
N ARG A 294 -6.28 2.39 20.79
CA ARG A 294 -6.35 3.60 19.96
C ARG A 294 -7.64 4.38 20.18
N TYR A 295 -8.77 3.69 20.30
CA TYR A 295 -10.07 4.30 20.56
C TYR A 295 -10.07 5.03 21.91
N MET A 296 -9.52 4.41 22.96
CA MET A 296 -9.37 5.03 24.28
C MET A 296 -8.49 6.28 24.24
N GLN A 297 -7.33 6.21 23.56
CA GLN A 297 -6.45 7.36 23.41
C GLN A 297 -7.15 8.54 22.70
N PHE A 298 -7.98 8.24 21.70
CA PHE A 298 -8.77 9.25 21.00
C PHE A 298 -9.89 9.83 21.86
N GLN A 299 -10.59 9.00 22.63
CA GLN A 299 -11.65 9.46 23.52
C GLN A 299 -11.11 10.37 24.62
N VAL A 300 -9.94 10.04 25.19
CA VAL A 300 -9.24 10.91 26.15
C VAL A 300 -8.84 12.24 25.50
N PHE A 301 -8.35 12.22 24.25
CA PHE A 301 -8.05 13.46 23.53
C PHE A 301 -9.31 14.31 23.35
N LEU A 302 -10.43 13.75 22.90
CA LEU A 302 -11.70 14.48 22.79
C LEU A 302 -12.14 15.09 24.13
N LEU A 303 -12.03 14.35 25.23
CA LEU A 303 -12.38 14.81 26.58
C LEU A 303 -11.43 15.89 27.15
N LEU A 304 -10.23 16.06 26.58
CA LEU A 304 -9.30 17.12 26.99
C LEU A 304 -9.53 18.43 26.21
N PHE A 305 -10.23 18.37 25.08
CA PHE A 305 -10.51 19.51 24.20
C PHE A 305 -11.97 19.96 24.23
N TYR A 306 -12.81 19.33 25.07
CA TYR A 306 -14.18 19.72 25.41
C TYR A 306 -14.31 19.81 26.92
#